data_AF-A0A538A5Q4-F1
#
_entry.id   AF-A0A538A5Q4-F1
#
_cell.length_a   1.000
_cell.length_b   1.000
_cell.length_c   1.000
_cell.angle_alpha   90.00
_cell.angle_beta   90.00
_cell.angle_gamma   90.00
#
_symmetry.space_group_name_H-M   'P 1'
#
loop_
_entity.id
_entity.type
_entity.pdbx_description
1 polymer ?
#
loop_
_entity_poly.entity_id
_entity_poly.type
_entity_poly.pdbx_seq_one_letter_code
_entity_poly.pdbx_strand_id
1 'polypeptide(L)'
;MTEILTEVQRLGASVARDTTAIVISDDNDRGRRFFNPHTGERITFLAIAEETGGELTRMEIRVRSGPGDWVGPDHFHPFQEERFEIVAGAPIFRINDEERPAEPGEVITVPIGVSHIFRNGGREELHMISEYRPGLKSVETFFATFFGLAADGKLTRRGRPPLLQSVLTLWELRDYLVVTRPPPAAQRLLFPPLSAIARLRGYRASYPEYRGAPSGQT
;
A
#
# COMPACT_ATOMS: atom_id res chain seq x y z
N MET A 1 -20.57 17.54 14.42
CA MET A 1 -20.45 17.50 12.94
C MET A 1 -19.64 18.67 12.40
N THR A 2 -19.70 19.86 13.01
CA THR A 2 -18.97 21.07 12.56
C THR A 2 -17.49 21.13 12.97
N GLU A 3 -17.10 20.55 14.12
CA GLU A 3 -15.68 20.55 14.55
C GLU A 3 -14.80 19.61 13.69
N ILE A 4 -15.32 18.44 13.32
CA ILE A 4 -14.60 17.45 12.50
C ILE A 4 -14.26 18.00 11.10
N LEU A 5 -15.19 18.72 10.46
CA LEU A 5 -14.97 19.32 9.15
C LEU A 5 -13.87 20.41 9.13
N THR A 6 -13.60 21.03 10.29
CA THR A 6 -12.65 22.15 10.39
C THR A 6 -11.20 21.67 10.55
N GLU A 7 -10.99 20.46 11.08
CA GLU A 7 -9.67 19.85 11.29
C GLU A 7 -9.16 19.09 10.06
N VAL A 8 -10.10 18.61 9.23
CA VAL A 8 -9.88 17.98 7.92
C VAL A 8 -9.15 18.92 6.95
N GLN A 9 -9.48 20.22 6.91
CA GLN A 9 -8.82 21.20 6.03
C GLN A 9 -7.35 21.52 6.41
N ARG A 10 -6.93 21.28 7.66
CA ARG A 10 -5.56 21.63 8.09
C ARG A 10 -4.48 20.64 7.67
N LEU A 11 -4.84 19.37 7.45
CA LEU A 11 -3.90 18.32 7.02
C LEU A 11 -3.94 18.01 5.53
N GLY A 12 -4.78 18.71 4.76
CA GLY A 12 -4.98 18.47 3.33
C GLY A 12 -5.78 17.20 2.99
N ALA A 13 -5.89 16.22 3.89
CA ALA A 13 -6.73 15.03 3.70
C ALA A 13 -8.21 15.37 3.86
N SER A 14 -9.06 14.83 2.98
CA SER A 14 -10.51 15.05 3.04
C SER A 14 -11.26 13.77 3.41
N VAL A 15 -12.37 13.93 4.16
CA VAL A 15 -13.30 12.85 4.47
C VAL A 15 -14.65 13.21 3.86
N ALA A 16 -15.15 12.33 3.00
CA ALA A 16 -16.47 12.48 2.41
C ALA A 16 -17.26 11.18 2.57
N ARG A 17 -18.57 11.32 2.73
CA ARG A 17 -19.51 10.20 2.57
C ARG A 17 -19.98 10.25 1.12
N ASP A 18 -19.36 9.45 0.28
CA ASP A 18 -19.74 9.32 -1.13
C ASP A 18 -20.44 7.97 -1.32
N THR A 19 -21.71 8.01 -1.73
CA THR A 19 -22.59 6.83 -1.82
C THR A 19 -22.63 6.24 -3.24
N THR A 20 -21.59 6.48 -4.05
CA THR A 20 -21.59 6.10 -5.46
C THR A 20 -21.03 4.69 -5.67
N ALA A 21 -21.98 3.74 -5.81
CA ALA A 21 -21.92 2.41 -6.44
C ALA A 21 -20.57 1.67 -6.52
N ILE A 22 -20.46 0.67 -5.64
CA ILE A 22 -19.55 -0.45 -5.72
C ILE A 22 -19.85 -1.24 -7.01
N VAL A 23 -18.95 -1.22 -7.98
CA VAL A 23 -18.86 -2.30 -8.98
C VAL A 23 -17.93 -3.35 -8.40
N ILE A 24 -18.53 -4.37 -7.77
CA ILE A 24 -17.83 -5.62 -7.45
C ILE A 24 -17.62 -6.29 -8.80
N SER A 25 -16.43 -6.18 -9.38
CA SER A 25 -16.10 -6.95 -10.58
C SER A 25 -16.04 -8.43 -10.20
N ASP A 26 -16.96 -9.21 -10.75
CA ASP A 26 -17.01 -10.66 -10.65
C ASP A 26 -15.65 -11.32 -10.96
N ASP A 27 -15.44 -12.46 -10.30
CA ASP A 27 -14.29 -13.37 -10.36
C ASP A 27 -13.74 -13.60 -11.78
N ASN A 28 -12.83 -12.72 -12.22
CA ASN A 28 -11.86 -13.07 -13.26
C ASN A 28 -10.48 -13.24 -12.61
N ASP A 29 -10.30 -14.46 -12.13
CA ASP A 29 -9.19 -15.02 -11.36
C ASP A 29 -7.87 -15.05 -12.16
N ARG A 30 -7.36 -13.87 -12.52
CA ARG A 30 -6.08 -13.69 -13.22
C ARG A 30 -5.03 -13.10 -12.28
N GLY A 31 -4.45 -13.94 -11.42
CA GLY A 31 -3.05 -13.80 -10.96
C GLY A 31 -2.60 -12.52 -10.23
N ARG A 32 -3.50 -11.63 -9.77
CA ARG A 32 -3.13 -10.38 -9.07
C ARG A 32 -3.65 -10.28 -7.64
N ARG A 33 -3.70 -11.44 -6.99
CA ARG A 33 -4.00 -11.57 -5.57
C ARG A 33 -2.70 -11.78 -4.82
N PHE A 34 -2.43 -10.90 -3.87
CA PHE A 34 -1.25 -10.93 -3.04
C PHE A 34 -1.67 -11.15 -1.58
N PHE A 35 -1.01 -12.07 -0.89
CA PHE A 35 -1.22 -12.33 0.53
C PHE A 35 0.07 -12.11 1.31
N ASN A 36 -0.01 -11.31 2.36
CA ASN A 36 1.05 -11.15 3.32
C ASN A 36 0.75 -12.00 4.57
N PRO A 37 1.43 -13.14 4.75
CA PRO A 37 1.17 -14.03 5.88
C PRO A 37 1.51 -13.40 7.25
N HIS A 38 2.31 -12.32 7.27
CA HIS A 38 2.69 -11.66 8.51
C HIS A 38 1.61 -10.70 9.03
N THR A 39 1.02 -9.90 8.14
CA THR A 39 -0.02 -8.92 8.50
C THR A 39 -1.44 -9.47 8.31
N GLY A 40 -1.58 -10.61 7.63
CA GLY A 40 -2.88 -11.13 7.21
C GLY A 40 -3.54 -10.31 6.10
N GLU A 41 -2.80 -9.37 5.50
CA GLU A 41 -3.25 -8.48 4.43
C GLU A 41 -3.39 -9.26 3.12
N ARG A 42 -4.53 -9.06 2.46
CA ARG A 42 -4.85 -9.56 1.12
C ARG A 42 -5.13 -8.37 0.22
N ILE A 43 -4.48 -8.34 -0.93
CA ILE A 43 -4.65 -7.29 -1.93
C ILE A 43 -5.05 -7.94 -3.24
N THR A 44 -6.12 -7.45 -3.86
CA THR A 44 -6.56 -7.83 -5.20
C THR A 44 -6.50 -6.60 -6.08
N PHE A 45 -5.70 -6.61 -7.14
CA PHE A 45 -5.76 -5.53 -8.13
C PHE A 45 -7.03 -5.66 -8.97
N LEU A 46 -7.86 -4.62 -8.95
CA LEU A 46 -9.08 -4.51 -9.76
C LEU A 46 -8.80 -3.81 -11.10
N ALA A 47 -7.83 -2.90 -11.13
CA ALA A 47 -7.31 -2.29 -12.36
C ALA A 47 -5.86 -1.82 -12.15
N ILE A 48 -4.99 -2.05 -13.14
CA ILE A 48 -3.61 -1.55 -13.13
C ILE A 48 -3.43 -0.36 -14.08
N ALA A 49 -2.37 0.42 -13.86
CA ALA A 49 -2.03 1.58 -14.69
C ALA A 49 -2.00 1.26 -16.20
N GLU A 50 -1.58 0.07 -16.61
CA GLU A 50 -1.55 -0.31 -18.03
C GLU A 50 -2.95 -0.46 -18.64
N GLU A 51 -3.91 -0.98 -17.87
CA GLU A 51 -5.29 -1.20 -18.31
C GLU A 51 -6.10 0.11 -18.38
N THR A 52 -5.72 1.09 -17.57
CA THR A 52 -6.41 2.38 -17.48
C THR A 52 -5.66 3.48 -18.24
N GLY A 53 -4.66 3.16 -19.05
CA GLY A 53 -3.84 4.15 -19.74
C GLY A 53 -3.12 5.15 -18.82
N GLY A 54 -2.83 4.76 -17.58
CA GLY A 54 -2.20 5.61 -16.56
C GLY A 54 -3.17 6.46 -15.74
N GLU A 55 -4.49 6.38 -15.96
CA GLU A 55 -5.45 7.19 -15.21
C GLU A 55 -5.49 6.82 -13.71
N LEU A 56 -5.50 5.52 -13.38
CA LEU A 56 -5.61 5.06 -12.00
C LEU A 56 -4.96 3.69 -11.78
N THR A 57 -4.83 3.30 -10.52
CA THR A 57 -4.68 1.90 -10.12
C THR A 57 -5.66 1.64 -8.99
N ARG A 58 -6.51 0.61 -9.12
CA ARG A 58 -7.58 0.29 -8.16
C ARG A 58 -7.32 -1.08 -7.55
N MET A 59 -7.46 -1.18 -6.23
CA MET A 59 -7.20 -2.39 -5.47
C MET A 59 -8.28 -2.62 -4.42
N GLU A 60 -8.66 -3.87 -4.22
CA GLU A 60 -9.36 -4.32 -3.02
C GLU A 60 -8.31 -4.70 -1.97
N ILE A 61 -8.49 -4.22 -0.74
CA ILE A 61 -7.63 -4.53 0.40
C ILE A 61 -8.47 -5.15 1.50
N ARG A 62 -8.06 -6.33 1.98
CA ARG A 62 -8.66 -7.00 3.13
C ARG A 62 -7.62 -7.29 4.19
N VAL A 63 -7.90 -6.96 5.45
CA VAL A 63 -6.97 -7.17 6.56
C VAL A 63 -7.70 -7.87 7.70
N ARG A 64 -7.21 -9.04 8.10
CA ARG A 64 -7.77 -9.80 9.23
C ARG A 64 -7.75 -8.97 10.50
N SER A 65 -8.68 -9.23 11.40
CA SER A 65 -8.56 -8.75 12.77
C SER A 65 -7.43 -9.49 13.49
N GLY A 66 -6.74 -8.81 14.39
CA GLY A 66 -5.54 -9.32 15.05
C GLY A 66 -4.93 -8.27 15.99
N PRO A 67 -3.77 -8.54 16.61
CA PRO A 67 -3.03 -7.48 17.28
C PRO A 67 -2.85 -6.34 16.29
N GLY A 68 -3.41 -5.16 16.60
CA GLY A 68 -3.62 -4.05 15.68
C GLY A 68 -2.34 -3.36 15.24
N ASP A 69 -1.45 -4.12 14.62
CA ASP A 69 -0.22 -3.67 14.03
C ASP A 69 -0.51 -2.91 12.74
N TRP A 70 0.37 -1.96 12.46
CA TRP A 70 0.28 -1.16 11.26
C TRP A 70 0.56 -2.00 10.01
N VAL A 71 -0.22 -1.76 8.97
CA VAL A 71 -0.04 -2.41 7.68
C VAL A 71 1.11 -1.71 6.94
N GLY A 72 2.28 -2.35 6.96
CA GLY A 72 3.47 -1.84 6.29
C GLY A 72 4.24 -0.76 7.08
N PRO A 73 5.19 -0.07 6.43
CA PRO A 73 5.87 1.09 6.99
C PRO A 73 5.09 2.38 6.73
N ASP A 74 5.26 3.35 7.62
CA ASP A 74 4.74 4.71 7.42
C ASP A 74 5.44 5.36 6.21
N HIS A 75 4.66 5.95 5.31
CA HIS A 75 5.13 6.36 3.99
C HIS A 75 4.29 7.48 3.37
N PHE A 76 4.75 8.03 2.24
CA PHE A 76 3.97 8.93 1.39
C PHE A 76 4.17 8.60 -0.08
N HIS A 77 3.23 9.02 -0.91
CA HIS A 77 3.31 8.93 -2.37
C HIS A 77 3.78 10.27 -2.95
N PRO A 78 4.91 10.33 -3.68
CA PRO A 78 5.44 11.59 -4.18
C PRO A 78 4.71 12.13 -5.40
N PHE A 79 3.94 11.29 -6.10
CA PHE A 79 3.26 11.66 -7.34
C PHE A 79 1.80 11.23 -7.42
N GLN A 80 1.24 10.62 -6.37
CA GLN A 80 -0.11 10.06 -6.41
C GLN A 80 -0.93 10.54 -5.20
N GLU A 81 -2.18 10.89 -5.43
CA GLU A 81 -3.21 10.89 -4.39
C GLU A 81 -3.63 9.43 -4.15
N GLU A 82 -3.87 9.06 -2.89
CA GLU A 82 -4.48 7.77 -2.55
C GLU A 82 -5.85 7.98 -1.89
N ARG A 83 -6.86 7.25 -2.37
CA ARG A 83 -8.22 7.28 -1.85
C ARG A 83 -8.59 5.90 -1.29
N PHE A 84 -9.17 5.87 -0.10
CA PHE A 84 -9.63 4.66 0.57
C PHE A 84 -11.14 4.70 0.82
N GLU A 85 -11.90 3.86 0.12
CA GLU A 85 -13.34 3.65 0.34
C GLU A 85 -13.54 2.52 1.34
N ILE A 86 -14.13 2.82 2.50
CA ILE A 86 -14.29 1.83 3.57
C ILE A 86 -15.57 1.04 3.31
N VAL A 87 -15.42 -0.26 3.02
CA VAL A 87 -16.56 -1.14 2.70
C VAL A 87 -17.07 -1.84 3.96
N ALA A 88 -16.17 -2.37 4.80
CA ALA A 88 -16.50 -3.01 6.07
C ALA A 88 -15.34 -2.94 7.06
N GLY A 89 -15.63 -3.11 8.35
CA GLY A 89 -14.62 -3.06 9.42
C GLY A 89 -14.39 -1.65 9.98
N ALA A 90 -13.35 -1.51 10.80
CA ALA A 90 -13.04 -0.27 11.54
C ALA A 90 -11.55 0.07 11.42
N PRO A 91 -11.11 0.64 10.29
CA PRO A 91 -9.73 1.06 10.12
C PRO A 91 -9.40 2.26 11.01
N ILE A 92 -8.14 2.32 11.44
CA ILE A 92 -7.54 3.53 12.01
C ILE A 92 -6.39 3.92 11.09
N PHE A 93 -6.50 5.09 10.49
CA PHE A 93 -5.42 5.72 9.72
C PHE A 93 -4.56 6.55 10.66
N ARG A 94 -3.27 6.64 10.41
CA ARG A 94 -2.44 7.73 10.89
C ARG A 94 -2.04 8.57 9.70
N ILE A 95 -2.36 9.86 9.71
CA ILE A 95 -2.10 10.80 8.62
C ILE A 95 -1.37 12.01 9.22
N ASN A 96 -0.14 12.28 8.77
CA ASN A 96 0.74 13.28 9.40
C ASN A 96 0.80 13.16 10.94
N ASP A 97 1.08 11.96 11.42
CA ASP A 97 1.16 11.60 12.86
C ASP A 97 -0.16 11.67 13.65
N GLU A 98 -1.29 12.06 13.05
CA GLU A 98 -2.60 12.04 13.71
C GLU A 98 -3.39 10.76 13.40
N GLU A 99 -3.85 10.05 14.45
CA GLU A 99 -4.72 8.89 14.29
C GLU A 99 -6.18 9.29 14.03
N ARG A 100 -6.82 8.64 13.05
CA ARG A 100 -8.15 8.92 12.54
C ARG A 100 -8.89 7.60 12.28
N PRO A 101 -9.89 7.24 13.10
CA PRO A 101 -10.79 6.14 12.77
C PRO A 101 -11.67 6.52 11.57
N ALA A 102 -12.08 5.52 10.78
CA ALA A 102 -13.09 5.69 9.74
C ALA A 102 -14.13 4.58 9.82
N GLU A 103 -15.31 4.83 9.29
CA GLU A 103 -16.46 3.92 9.32
C GLU A 103 -16.84 3.44 7.90
N PRO A 104 -17.53 2.29 7.78
CA PRO A 104 -18.08 1.85 6.50
C PRO A 104 -18.95 2.93 5.82
N GLY A 105 -18.73 3.13 4.52
CA GLY A 105 -19.36 4.18 3.72
C GLY A 105 -18.62 5.52 3.73
N GLU A 106 -17.56 5.67 4.54
CA GLU A 106 -16.69 6.83 4.48
C GLU A 106 -15.57 6.63 3.47
N VAL A 107 -15.07 7.75 2.97
CA VAL A 107 -13.93 7.79 2.08
C VAL A 107 -12.86 8.73 2.63
N ILE A 108 -11.63 8.22 2.72
CA ILE A 108 -10.45 8.97 3.11
C ILE A 108 -9.62 9.25 1.87
N THR A 109 -9.37 10.53 1.56
CA THR A 109 -8.44 10.92 0.50
C THR A 109 -7.17 11.49 1.12
N VAL A 110 -6.03 10.87 0.80
CA VAL A 110 -4.69 11.28 1.23
C VAL A 110 -3.96 12.01 0.09
N PRO A 111 -3.61 13.29 0.24
CA PRO A 111 -2.94 14.05 -0.79
C PRO A 111 -1.52 13.57 -1.08
N ILE A 112 -1.02 13.97 -2.25
CA ILE A 112 0.38 13.80 -2.64
C ILE A 112 1.30 14.35 -1.55
N GLY A 113 2.32 13.56 -1.19
CA GLY A 113 3.35 13.96 -0.23
C GLY A 113 2.94 13.88 1.24
N VAL A 114 1.69 13.50 1.54
CA VAL A 114 1.21 13.36 2.92
C VAL A 114 1.54 11.97 3.45
N SER A 115 2.23 11.95 4.60
CA SER A 115 2.58 10.69 5.27
C SER A 115 1.33 10.01 5.82
N HIS A 116 1.21 8.71 5.60
CA HIS A 116 0.11 7.93 6.10
C HIS A 116 0.44 6.45 6.26
N ILE A 117 -0.38 5.80 7.09
CA ILE A 117 -0.43 4.36 7.29
C ILE A 117 -1.78 4.00 7.90
N PHE A 118 -2.22 2.75 7.80
CA PHE A 118 -3.45 2.31 8.45
C PHE A 118 -3.25 0.97 9.19
N ARG A 119 -4.19 0.67 10.08
CA ARG A 119 -4.34 -0.62 10.75
C ARG A 119 -5.80 -1.00 10.83
N ASN A 120 -6.09 -2.28 10.92
CA ASN A 120 -7.42 -2.74 11.32
C ASN A 120 -7.56 -2.57 12.84
N GLY A 121 -8.36 -1.58 13.28
CA GLY A 121 -8.66 -1.33 14.69
C GLY A 121 -9.84 -2.14 15.21
N GLY A 122 -10.54 -2.86 14.34
CA GLY A 122 -11.75 -3.62 14.64
C GLY A 122 -11.49 -5.10 15.01
N ARG A 123 -12.56 -5.76 15.43
CA ARG A 123 -12.58 -7.21 15.72
C ARG A 123 -12.98 -8.06 14.51
N GLU A 124 -13.48 -7.41 13.46
CA GLU A 124 -13.89 -8.02 12.20
C GLU A 124 -12.84 -7.76 11.11
N GLU A 125 -12.94 -8.48 10.00
CA GLU A 125 -12.08 -8.22 8.84
C GLU A 125 -12.36 -6.82 8.29
N LEU A 126 -11.28 -6.04 8.10
CA LEU A 126 -11.33 -4.79 7.36
C LEU A 126 -11.42 -5.11 5.87
N HIS A 127 -12.31 -4.43 5.17
CA HIS A 127 -12.44 -4.46 3.72
C HIS A 127 -12.55 -3.03 3.20
N MET A 128 -11.65 -2.65 2.30
CA MET A 128 -11.63 -1.33 1.68
C MET A 128 -11.21 -1.41 0.22
N ILE A 129 -11.58 -0.41 -0.56
CA ILE A 129 -11.06 -0.19 -1.91
C ILE A 129 -10.06 0.96 -1.86
N SER A 130 -8.84 0.75 -2.36
CA SER A 130 -7.85 1.80 -2.57
C SER A 130 -7.75 2.18 -4.05
N GLU A 131 -7.64 3.48 -4.32
CA GLU A 131 -7.30 4.02 -5.63
C GLU A 131 -6.09 4.93 -5.55
N TYR A 132 -5.14 4.75 -6.47
CA TYR A 132 -4.07 5.70 -6.72
C TYR A 132 -4.30 6.48 -8.00
N ARG A 133 -4.12 7.80 -7.95
CA ARG A 133 -4.23 8.68 -9.12
C ARG A 133 -3.07 9.66 -9.21
N PRO A 134 -2.35 9.73 -10.34
CA PRO A 134 -2.45 8.87 -11.53
C PRO A 134 -2.05 7.42 -11.22
N GLY A 135 -2.36 6.49 -12.12
CA GLY A 135 -1.88 5.10 -12.04
C GLY A 135 -0.40 5.00 -12.42
N LEU A 136 0.41 4.31 -11.60
CA LEU A 136 1.83 4.05 -11.89
C LEU A 136 2.12 2.54 -11.98
N LYS A 137 2.98 2.15 -12.93
CA LYS A 137 3.44 0.74 -13.07
C LYS A 137 4.24 0.27 -11.84
N SER A 138 4.83 1.20 -11.09
CA SER A 138 5.59 0.92 -9.87
C SER A 138 4.72 0.39 -8.73
N VAL A 139 3.41 0.68 -8.70
CA VAL A 139 2.46 0.14 -7.71
C VAL A 139 2.40 -1.39 -7.81
N GLU A 140 2.00 -1.93 -8.96
CA GLU A 140 1.95 -3.39 -9.18
C GLU A 140 3.33 -4.03 -8.96
N THR A 141 4.39 -3.36 -9.42
CA THR A 141 5.76 -3.85 -9.27
C THR A 141 6.16 -4.00 -7.80
N PHE A 142 5.77 -3.05 -6.96
CA PHE A 142 6.07 -3.06 -5.54
C PHE A 142 5.37 -4.24 -4.86
N PHE A 143 4.06 -4.37 -5.03
CA PHE A 143 3.28 -5.43 -4.42
C PHE A 143 3.72 -6.82 -4.90
N ALA A 144 3.88 -6.99 -6.22
CA ALA A 144 4.43 -8.23 -6.78
C ALA A 144 5.76 -8.61 -6.15
N THR A 145 6.69 -7.66 -6.03
CA THR A 145 8.01 -7.93 -5.47
C THR A 145 7.95 -8.30 -3.99
N PHE A 146 7.32 -7.48 -3.15
CA PHE A 146 7.33 -7.70 -1.71
C PHE A 146 6.54 -8.95 -1.31
N PHE A 147 5.39 -9.19 -1.95
CA PHE A 147 4.53 -10.31 -1.61
C PHE A 147 4.99 -11.60 -2.28
N GLY A 148 5.61 -11.54 -3.46
CA GLY A 148 6.29 -12.69 -4.06
C GLY A 148 7.46 -13.18 -3.19
N LEU A 149 8.27 -12.24 -2.67
CA LEU A 149 9.30 -12.57 -1.68
C LEU A 149 8.71 -13.15 -0.38
N ALA A 150 7.52 -12.68 0.02
CA ALA A 150 6.80 -13.23 1.16
C ALA A 150 6.35 -14.67 0.94
N ALA A 151 5.73 -14.96 -0.20
CA ALA A 151 5.28 -16.28 -0.60
C ALA A 151 6.45 -17.28 -0.69
N ASP A 152 7.60 -16.83 -1.18
CA ASP A 152 8.83 -17.64 -1.26
C ASP A 152 9.55 -17.82 0.10
N GLY A 153 9.01 -17.30 1.20
CA GLY A 153 9.64 -17.37 2.52
C GLY A 153 10.96 -16.60 2.62
N LYS A 154 11.20 -15.64 1.72
CA LYS A 154 12.44 -14.82 1.65
C LYS A 154 12.40 -13.62 2.59
N LEU A 155 11.48 -13.61 3.56
CA LEU A 155 11.40 -12.58 4.59
C LEU A 155 12.28 -12.92 5.79
N THR A 156 12.78 -11.88 6.43
CA THR A 156 13.40 -11.97 7.76
C THR A 156 12.36 -12.37 8.81
N ARG A 157 12.80 -12.76 10.02
CA ARG A 157 11.92 -13.06 11.16
C ARG A 157 10.95 -11.93 11.54
N ARG A 158 11.20 -10.70 11.07
CA ARG A 158 10.35 -9.52 11.28
C ARG A 158 9.34 -9.29 10.14
N GLY A 159 9.15 -10.28 9.26
CA GLY A 159 8.19 -10.19 8.14
C GLY A 159 8.57 -9.19 7.06
N ARG A 160 9.87 -8.89 6.88
CA ARG A 160 10.37 -7.92 5.88
C ARG A 160 11.48 -8.51 5.02
N PRO A 161 11.63 -8.13 3.74
CA PRO A 161 12.78 -8.53 2.94
C PRO A 161 14.12 -8.13 3.59
N PRO A 162 15.25 -8.78 3.23
CA PRO A 162 16.58 -8.38 3.69
C PRO A 162 16.87 -6.90 3.41
N LEU A 163 17.77 -6.30 4.20
CA LEU A 163 18.06 -4.86 4.12
C LEU A 163 18.45 -4.41 2.69
N LEU A 164 19.37 -5.14 2.04
CA LEU A 164 19.82 -4.80 0.68
C LEU A 164 18.69 -4.91 -0.35
N GLN A 165 17.81 -5.91 -0.22
CA GLN A 165 16.62 -6.05 -1.06
C GLN A 165 15.65 -4.88 -0.83
N SER A 166 15.36 -4.56 0.44
CA SER A 166 14.45 -3.48 0.81
C SER A 166 14.94 -2.13 0.30
N VAL A 167 16.20 -1.80 0.53
CA VAL A 167 16.81 -0.54 0.05
C VAL A 167 16.77 -0.45 -1.47
N LEU A 168 17.14 -1.53 -2.17
CA LEU A 168 17.12 -1.55 -3.63
C LEU A 168 15.72 -1.33 -4.19
N THR A 169 14.72 -2.08 -3.71
CA THR A 169 13.34 -1.96 -4.21
C THR A 169 12.74 -0.61 -3.86
N LEU A 170 12.88 -0.13 -2.61
CA LEU A 170 12.37 1.18 -2.20
C LEU A 170 13.03 2.33 -2.96
N TRP A 171 14.33 2.23 -3.25
CA TRP A 171 15.03 3.25 -4.04
C TRP A 171 14.55 3.29 -5.49
N GLU A 172 14.33 2.13 -6.11
CA GLU A 172 13.98 2.04 -7.52
C GLU A 172 12.51 2.32 -7.79
N LEU A 173 11.63 1.99 -6.84
CA LEU A 173 10.18 2.25 -6.91
C LEU A 173 9.76 3.48 -6.11
N ARG A 174 10.71 4.41 -5.90
CA ARG A 174 10.50 5.65 -5.13
C ARG A 174 9.55 6.64 -5.81
N ASP A 175 9.15 6.39 -7.05
CA ASP A 175 8.09 7.12 -7.74
C ASP A 175 6.71 6.73 -7.20
N TYR A 176 6.52 5.49 -6.75
CA TYR A 176 5.31 5.06 -6.06
C TYR A 176 5.33 5.49 -4.60
N LEU A 177 6.33 5.06 -3.82
CA LEU A 177 6.30 5.15 -2.36
C LEU A 177 7.66 5.53 -1.78
N VAL A 178 7.65 6.40 -0.77
CA VAL A 178 8.81 6.74 0.06
C VAL A 178 8.46 6.56 1.52
N VAL A 179 9.22 5.72 2.23
CA VAL A 179 9.03 5.52 3.69
C VAL A 179 9.48 6.75 4.49
N THR A 180 8.89 7.00 5.65
CA THR A 180 9.26 8.16 6.50
C THR A 180 10.50 7.90 7.36
N ARG A 181 10.84 6.62 7.58
CA ARG A 181 11.99 6.20 8.41
C ARG A 181 12.90 5.20 7.67
N PRO A 182 14.20 5.51 7.49
CA PRO A 182 14.89 6.74 7.91
C PRO A 182 14.39 7.99 7.14
N PRO A 183 14.68 9.22 7.59
CA PRO A 183 14.19 10.43 6.92
C PRO A 183 14.58 10.48 5.43
N PRO A 184 13.72 11.01 4.53
CA PRO A 184 13.98 11.01 3.08
C PRO A 184 15.33 11.62 2.67
N ALA A 185 15.80 12.64 3.39
CA ALA A 185 17.12 13.23 3.16
C ALA A 185 18.26 12.23 3.40
N ALA A 186 18.16 11.40 4.44
CA ALA A 186 19.12 10.34 4.71
C ALA A 186 19.02 9.22 3.66
N GLN A 187 17.81 8.88 3.20
CA GLN A 187 17.64 7.90 2.11
C GLN A 187 18.36 8.35 0.83
N ARG A 188 18.25 9.63 0.44
CA ARG A 188 18.94 10.18 -0.74
C ARG A 188 20.46 10.05 -0.66
N LEU A 189 21.04 10.09 0.54
CA LEU A 189 22.47 9.90 0.74
C LEU A 189 22.88 8.42 0.78
N LEU A 190 22.10 7.59 1.48
CA LEU A 190 22.49 6.22 1.82
C LEU A 190 22.02 5.19 0.79
N PHE A 191 20.84 5.35 0.21
CA PHE A 191 20.23 4.33 -0.63
C PHE A 191 20.95 4.14 -1.97
N PRO A 192 21.42 5.17 -2.70
CA PRO A 192 22.15 4.94 -3.97
C PRO A 192 23.37 4.01 -3.85
N PRO A 193 24.35 4.24 -2.95
CA PRO A 193 25.49 3.34 -2.83
C PRO A 193 25.09 1.94 -2.32
N LEU A 194 24.12 1.85 -1.41
CA LEU A 194 23.61 0.56 -0.93
C LEU A 194 22.89 -0.23 -2.03
N SER A 195 22.14 0.44 -2.91
CA SER A 195 21.50 -0.16 -4.08
C SER A 195 22.54 -0.67 -5.08
N ALA A 196 23.65 0.06 -5.30
CA ALA A 196 24.75 -0.44 -6.12
C ALA A 196 25.37 -1.73 -5.53
N ILE A 197 25.60 -1.77 -4.22
CA ILE A 197 26.08 -2.97 -3.51
C ILE A 197 25.07 -4.12 -3.63
N ALA A 198 23.77 -3.83 -3.49
CA ALA A 198 22.72 -4.84 -3.64
C ALA A 198 22.77 -5.47 -5.05
N ARG A 199 22.91 -4.66 -6.10
CA ARG A 199 23.04 -5.16 -7.48
C ARG A 199 24.29 -6.01 -7.68
N LEU A 200 25.43 -5.59 -7.13
CA LEU A 200 26.67 -6.38 -7.17
C LEU A 200 26.53 -7.73 -6.45
N ARG A 201 25.64 -7.82 -5.46
CA ARG A 201 25.29 -9.06 -4.75
C ARG A 201 24.17 -9.86 -5.41
N GLY A 202 23.73 -9.46 -6.60
CA GLY A 202 22.72 -10.19 -7.40
C GLY A 202 21.27 -9.85 -7.06
N TYR A 203 21.00 -8.90 -6.16
CA TYR A 203 19.64 -8.45 -5.88
C TYR A 203 19.05 -7.71 -7.08
N ARG A 204 17.76 -7.91 -7.32
CA ARG A 204 16.97 -7.15 -8.31
C ARG A 204 15.89 -6.34 -7.60
N ALA A 205 15.59 -5.17 -8.15
CA ALA A 205 14.57 -4.28 -7.60
C ALA A 205 13.16 -4.87 -7.74
N SER A 206 12.96 -5.66 -8.80
CA SER A 206 11.76 -6.43 -9.07
C SER A 206 12.11 -7.75 -9.76
N TYR A 207 11.18 -8.68 -9.68
CA TYR A 207 11.30 -10.04 -10.17
C TYR A 207 10.10 -10.32 -11.08
N PRO A 208 10.29 -10.41 -12.41
CA PRO A 208 9.20 -10.61 -13.36
C PRO A 208 8.35 -11.85 -13.07
N GLU A 209 8.93 -12.89 -12.46
CA GLU A 209 8.24 -14.11 -12.05
C GLU A 209 7.12 -13.87 -11.02
N TYR A 210 7.18 -12.76 -10.27
CA TYR A 210 6.10 -12.38 -9.35
C TYR A 210 5.01 -11.54 -10.01
N ARG A 211 5.22 -11.07 -11.25
CA ARG A 211 4.20 -10.38 -12.02
C ARG A 211 3.33 -11.43 -12.73
N GLY A 212 2.12 -11.65 -12.24
CA GLY A 212 1.13 -12.52 -12.88
C GLY A 212 1.19 -14.00 -12.51
N ALA A 213 1.96 -14.40 -11.48
CA ALA A 213 1.83 -15.73 -10.92
C ALA A 213 0.60 -15.79 -9.99
N PRO A 214 -0.36 -16.71 -10.20
CA PRO A 214 -1.34 -17.00 -9.16
C PRO A 214 -0.56 -17.47 -7.92
N SER A 215 -0.70 -16.75 -6.82
CA SER A 215 -0.21 -17.24 -5.53
C SER A 215 -1.02 -18.51 -5.22
N GLY A 216 -0.38 -19.66 -5.44
CA GLY A 216 -0.98 -20.97 -5.24
C GLY A 216 -1.47 -21.11 -3.81
N GLN A 217 -2.74 -21.47 -3.68
CA GLN A 217 -3.30 -21.97 -2.44
C GLN A 217 -2.61 -23.28 -2.07
N THR A 218 -2.01 -23.34 -0.89
CA THR A 218 -1.87 -24.56 -0.10
C THR A 218 -2.22 -24.24 1.34
#